data_AF-A0A653VHL5-F1
#
_entry.id   AF-A0A653VHL5-F1
#
_cell.length_a   1.000
_cell.length_b   1.000
_cell.length_c   1.000
_cell.angle_alpha   90.00
_cell.angle_beta   90.00
_cell.angle_gamma   90.00
#
_symmetry.space_group_name_H-M   'P 1'
#
loop_
_entity.id
_entity.type
_entity.pdbx_description
1 polymer ?
#
loop_
_entity_poly.entity_id
_entity_poly.type
_entity_poly.pdbx_seq_one_letter_code
_entity_poly.pdbx_strand_id
1 'polypeptide(L)'
;MKVLSPVLFAAAVLSAAVVAPATAQDAHIRYGDLDLSTAAGAAAFDTRVDEAGVRLCRDMRRTGRLAVDQRRCLTFIREEALRELPRARQTDYARSPRADRQVAQVVDLFVLS
;
A
#
# COMPACT_ATOMS: atom_id res chain seq x y z
N MET A 1 -12.77 68.73 -9.88
CA MET A 1 -12.27 67.55 -10.62
C MET A 1 -11.13 66.94 -9.83
N LYS A 2 -11.28 65.72 -9.32
CA LYS A 2 -10.28 65.05 -8.48
C LYS A 2 -10.21 63.61 -8.96
N VAL A 3 -9.20 63.29 -9.78
CA VAL A 3 -8.93 61.93 -10.23
C VAL A 3 -7.60 61.49 -9.64
N LEU A 4 -7.67 60.43 -8.84
CA LEU A 4 -6.56 59.85 -8.08
C LEU A 4 -5.67 58.97 -8.97
N SER A 5 -4.39 59.02 -8.64
CA SER A 5 -3.28 58.23 -9.19
C SER A 5 -3.45 56.72 -8.96
N PRO A 6 -3.11 55.83 -9.91
CA PRO A 6 -3.05 54.39 -9.64
C PRO A 6 -1.64 54.00 -9.18
N VAL A 7 -1.55 53.50 -7.94
CA VAL A 7 -0.34 52.86 -7.40
C VAL A 7 -0.29 51.41 -7.92
N LEU A 8 0.75 51.09 -8.67
CA LEU A 8 1.10 49.74 -9.12
C LEU A 8 1.52 48.89 -7.90
N PHE A 9 0.73 47.88 -7.55
CA PHE A 9 1.12 46.84 -6.60
C PHE A 9 1.77 45.68 -7.34
N ALA A 10 3.10 45.54 -7.22
CA ALA A 10 3.82 44.34 -7.62
C ALA A 10 3.70 43.27 -6.52
N ALA A 11 2.93 42.22 -6.76
CA ALA A 11 2.86 41.06 -5.88
C ALA A 11 3.88 40.01 -6.33
N ALA A 12 5.03 39.98 -5.67
CA ALA A 12 6.00 38.88 -5.79
C ALA A 12 5.48 37.67 -5.00
N VAL A 13 4.96 36.66 -5.70
CA VAL A 13 4.55 35.39 -5.09
C VAL A 13 5.81 34.52 -4.94
N LEU A 14 6.40 34.51 -3.74
CA LEU A 14 7.42 33.53 -3.38
C LEU A 14 6.72 32.17 -3.17
N SER A 15 6.82 31.29 -4.15
CA SER A 15 6.46 29.89 -4.01
C SER A 15 7.48 29.19 -3.11
N ALA A 16 7.21 29.15 -1.80
CA ALA A 16 7.93 28.29 -0.88
C ALA A 16 7.64 26.83 -1.26
N ALA A 17 8.62 26.17 -1.88
CA ALA A 17 8.57 24.74 -2.12
C ALA A 17 8.54 24.02 -0.77
N VAL A 18 7.36 23.55 -0.39
CA VAL A 18 7.18 22.66 0.76
C VAL A 18 7.91 21.35 0.46
N VAL A 19 9.08 21.17 1.07
CA VAL A 19 9.76 19.87 1.11
C VAL A 19 8.95 19.00 2.06
N ALA A 20 7.95 18.31 1.51
CA ALA A 20 7.13 17.39 2.30
C ALA A 20 8.02 16.26 2.84
N PRO A 21 7.98 15.96 4.15
CA PRO A 21 8.74 14.85 4.69
C PRO A 21 8.24 13.57 4.03
N ALA A 22 9.16 12.67 3.71
CA ALA A 22 8.81 11.32 3.33
C ALA A 22 8.17 10.61 4.53
N THR A 23 6.85 10.70 4.65
CA THR A 23 6.11 9.85 5.57
C THR A 23 6.26 8.42 5.06
N ALA A 24 7.06 7.61 5.74
CA ALA A 24 6.94 6.16 5.65
C ALA A 24 5.49 5.83 5.99
N GLN A 25 4.74 5.37 4.98
CA GLN A 25 3.36 4.96 5.19
C GLN A 25 3.43 3.59 5.87
N ASP A 26 3.38 3.57 7.20
CA ASP A 26 3.32 2.33 7.98
C ASP A 26 1.96 1.66 7.76
N ALA A 27 1.86 0.87 6.69
CA ALA A 27 0.69 0.04 6.42
C ALA A 27 0.74 -1.19 7.33
N HIS A 28 0.16 -1.08 8.53
CA HIS A 28 0.08 -2.22 9.43
C HIS A 28 -0.99 -3.22 8.96
N ILE A 29 -0.55 -4.35 8.42
CA ILE A 29 -1.45 -5.43 7.96
C ILE A 29 -1.82 -6.29 9.16
N ARG A 30 -3.09 -6.28 9.56
CA ARG A 30 -3.56 -7.15 10.65
C ARG A 30 -3.59 -8.61 10.20
N TYR A 31 -2.97 -9.47 10.99
CA TYR A 31 -2.94 -10.93 10.80
C TYR A 31 -3.26 -11.71 12.07
N GLY A 32 -3.48 -11.05 13.21
CA GLY A 32 -3.69 -11.71 14.50
C GLY A 32 -4.99 -12.51 14.58
N ASP A 33 -5.96 -12.17 13.76
CA ASP A 33 -7.27 -12.80 13.62
C ASP A 33 -7.29 -13.98 12.63
N LEU A 34 -6.21 -14.19 11.87
CA LEU A 34 -6.13 -15.20 10.83
C LEU A 34 -5.40 -16.45 11.32
N ASP A 35 -5.90 -17.62 10.95
CA ASP A 35 -5.12 -18.86 11.07
C ASP A 35 -4.28 -19.10 9.79
N LEU A 36 -3.03 -18.61 9.82
CA LEU A 36 -2.11 -18.70 8.69
C LEU A 36 -1.67 -20.13 8.36
N SER A 37 -1.92 -21.11 9.24
CA SER A 37 -1.65 -22.53 8.97
C SER A 37 -2.67 -23.14 7.99
N THR A 38 -3.84 -22.51 7.86
CA THR A 38 -4.90 -22.94 6.95
C THR A 38 -4.78 -22.25 5.59
N ALA A 39 -5.31 -22.90 4.55
CA ALA A 39 -5.38 -22.32 3.22
C ALA A 39 -6.22 -21.04 3.18
N ALA A 40 -7.37 -21.03 3.87
CA ALA A 40 -8.27 -19.88 3.92
C ALA A 40 -7.64 -18.68 4.67
N GLY A 41 -7.03 -18.91 5.84
CA GLY A 41 -6.38 -17.83 6.58
C GLY A 41 -5.15 -17.26 5.87
N ALA A 42 -4.36 -18.11 5.19
CA ALA A 42 -3.25 -17.63 4.36
C ALA A 42 -3.73 -16.86 3.11
N ALA A 43 -4.81 -17.32 2.46
CA ALA A 43 -5.45 -16.61 1.35
C ALA A 43 -5.99 -15.23 1.78
N ALA A 44 -6.65 -15.16 2.93
CA ALA A 44 -7.15 -13.90 3.49
C ALA A 44 -6.01 -12.93 3.82
N PHE A 45 -4.88 -13.43 4.32
CA PHE A 45 -3.69 -12.62 4.53
C PHE A 45 -3.14 -12.09 3.20
N ASP A 46 -3.00 -12.95 2.18
CA ASP A 46 -2.54 -12.54 0.84
C ASP A 46 -3.42 -11.45 0.23
N THR A 47 -4.75 -11.56 0.38
CA THR A 47 -5.70 -10.52 -0.08
C THR A 47 -5.46 -9.18 0.64
N ARG A 48 -5.28 -9.19 1.96
CA ARG A 48 -5.00 -7.97 2.73
C ARG A 48 -3.68 -7.31 2.32
N VAL A 49 -2.66 -8.13 2.06
CA VAL A 49 -1.35 -7.67 1.54
C VAL A 49 -1.51 -7.03 0.18
N ASP A 50 -2.27 -7.65 -0.72
CA ASP A 50 -2.47 -7.13 -2.08
C ASP A 50 -3.26 -5.81 -2.06
N GLU A 51 -4.30 -5.70 -1.24
CA GLU A 51 -5.05 -4.45 -1.07
C GLU A 51 -4.17 -3.31 -0.52
N ALA A 52 -3.36 -3.60 0.49
CA ALA A 52 -2.40 -2.64 1.04
C ALA A 52 -1.36 -2.25 -0.01
N GLY A 53 -0.82 -3.24 -0.74
CA GLY A 53 0.15 -3.04 -1.80
C GLY A 53 -0.39 -2.19 -2.94
N VAL A 54 -1.63 -2.40 -3.39
CA VAL A 54 -2.23 -1.57 -4.45
C VAL A 54 -2.32 -0.10 -4.02
N ARG A 55 -2.69 0.17 -2.77
CA ARG A 55 -2.74 1.54 -2.23
C ARG A 55 -1.34 2.17 -2.17
N LEU A 56 -0.38 1.47 -1.54
CA LEU A 56 1.00 1.93 -1.40
C LEU A 56 1.67 2.15 -2.76
N CYS A 57 1.59 1.17 -3.67
CA CYS A 57 2.19 1.28 -5.00
C CYS A 57 1.56 2.40 -5.83
N ARG A 58 0.25 2.65 -5.69
CA ARG A 58 -0.40 3.80 -6.33
C ARG A 58 0.10 5.13 -5.76
N ASP A 59 0.27 5.22 -4.45
CA ASP A 59 0.76 6.43 -3.78
C ASP A 59 2.24 6.71 -4.10
N MET A 60 3.09 5.69 -4.12
CA MET A 60 4.49 5.84 -4.50
C MET A 60 4.64 6.25 -5.97
N ARG A 61 3.75 5.79 -6.87
CA ARG A 61 3.69 6.26 -8.25
C ARG A 61 3.27 7.73 -8.33
N ARG A 62 2.22 8.12 -7.60
CA ARG A 62 1.73 9.52 -7.58
C ARG A 62 2.77 10.50 -7.06
N THR A 63 3.54 10.09 -6.06
CA THR A 63 4.60 10.92 -5.47
C THR A 63 5.91 10.90 -6.27
N GLY A 64 5.96 10.18 -7.40
CA GLY A 64 7.16 10.06 -8.24
C GLY A 64 8.29 9.23 -7.61
N ARG A 65 8.04 8.59 -6.47
CA ARG A 65 9.02 7.78 -5.73
C ARG A 65 9.22 6.38 -6.31
N LEU A 66 8.30 5.94 -7.18
CA LEU A 66 8.35 4.64 -7.82
C LEU A 66 8.52 4.80 -9.34
N ALA A 67 9.72 4.51 -9.84
CA ALA A 67 9.99 4.31 -11.27
C ALA A 67 9.77 2.85 -11.73
N VAL A 68 9.30 1.99 -10.82
CA VAL A 68 9.22 0.55 -10.98
C VAL A 68 7.82 0.11 -11.40
N ASP A 69 7.73 -0.96 -12.20
CA ASP A 69 6.45 -1.59 -12.59
C ASP A 69 5.59 -1.90 -11.35
N GLN A 70 4.29 -1.68 -11.46
CA GLN A 70 3.30 -1.99 -10.44
C GLN A 70 3.41 -3.43 -9.94
N ARG A 71 3.64 -4.42 -10.82
CA ARG A 71 3.81 -5.82 -10.40
C ARG A 71 5.02 -5.98 -9.49
N ARG A 72 6.14 -5.33 -9.82
CA ARG A 72 7.38 -5.43 -9.04
C ARG A 72 7.23 -4.76 -7.67
N CYS A 73 6.48 -3.68 -7.60
CA CYS A 73 6.13 -3.06 -6.32
C CYS A 73 5.26 -3.97 -5.46
N LEU A 74 4.23 -4.62 -6.03
CA LEU A 74 3.39 -5.55 -5.28
C LEU A 74 4.20 -6.75 -4.76
N THR A 75 5.12 -7.30 -5.55
CA THR A 75 6.04 -8.35 -5.09
C THR A 75 6.88 -7.89 -3.92
N PHE A 76 7.46 -6.69 -3.99
CA PHE A 76 8.27 -6.13 -2.90
C PHE A 76 7.46 -5.95 -1.62
N ILE A 77 6.26 -5.37 -1.70
CA ILE A 77 5.37 -5.21 -0.54
C ILE A 77 4.99 -6.57 0.06
N ARG A 78 4.75 -7.59 -0.78
CA ARG A 78 4.44 -8.94 -0.30
C ARG A 78 5.61 -9.58 0.43
N GLU A 79 6.82 -9.45 -0.09
CA GLU A 79 8.02 -9.95 0.58
C GLU A 79 8.24 -9.26 1.93
N GLU A 80 8.03 -7.94 1.98
CA GLU A 80 8.20 -7.18 3.22
C GLU A 80 7.13 -7.54 4.25
N ALA A 81 5.87 -7.69 3.83
CA ALA A 81 4.79 -8.14 4.70
C ALA A 81 5.07 -9.52 5.32
N LEU A 82 5.73 -10.41 4.59
CA LEU A 82 6.15 -11.72 5.12
C LEU A 82 7.32 -11.61 6.11
N ARG A 83 8.25 -10.67 5.89
CA ARG A 83 9.38 -10.45 6.81
C ARG A 83 8.92 -9.88 8.16
N GLU A 84 7.88 -9.05 8.14
CA GLU A 84 7.27 -8.47 9.34
C GLU A 84 6.51 -9.49 10.20
N LEU A 85 6.17 -10.67 9.66
CA LEU A 85 5.56 -11.73 10.45
C LEU A 85 6.58 -12.32 11.44
N PRO A 86 6.16 -12.66 12.69
CA PRO A 86 6.99 -13.47 13.58
C PRO A 86 7.36 -14.81 12.93
N ARG A 87 8.55 -15.35 13.23
CA ARG A 87 9.03 -16.59 12.57
C ARG A 87 8.08 -17.77 12.64
N ALA A 88 7.37 -17.95 13.76
CA ALA A 88 6.35 -19.00 13.89
C ALA A 88 5.23 -18.84 12.83
N ARG A 89 4.77 -17.61 12.64
CA ARG A 89 3.72 -17.27 11.66
C ARG A 89 4.22 -17.38 10.23
N GLN A 90 5.49 -17.06 9.96
CA GLN A 90 6.11 -17.34 8.67
C GLN A 90 6.13 -18.85 8.36
N THR A 91 6.43 -19.69 9.36
CA THR A 91 6.42 -21.15 9.16
C THR A 91 5.00 -21.69 8.94
N ASP A 92 4.01 -21.16 9.66
CA ASP A 92 2.60 -21.56 9.46
C ASP A 92 2.12 -21.17 8.07
N TYR A 93 2.40 -19.93 7.66
CA TYR A 93 2.13 -19.45 6.30
C TYR A 93 2.88 -20.28 5.25
N ALA A 94 4.12 -20.70 5.48
CA ALA A 94 4.87 -21.50 4.51
C ALA A 94 4.33 -22.94 4.37
N ARG A 95 3.70 -23.48 5.41
CA ARG A 95 3.15 -24.84 5.42
C ARG A 95 1.80 -24.96 4.75
N SER A 96 1.01 -23.89 4.65
CA SER A 96 -0.33 -24.03 4.04
C SER A 96 -0.24 -24.37 2.53
N PRO A 97 -1.08 -25.25 1.99
CA PRO A 97 -0.95 -25.66 0.59
C PRO A 97 -1.23 -24.50 -0.38
N ARG A 98 -0.31 -24.19 -1.30
CA ARG A 98 -0.47 -23.06 -2.25
C ARG A 98 -1.63 -23.22 -3.22
N ALA A 99 -1.90 -24.46 -3.65
CA ALA A 99 -3.03 -24.76 -4.53
C ALA A 99 -4.36 -24.42 -3.84
N ASP A 100 -4.49 -24.81 -2.56
CA ASP A 100 -5.71 -24.60 -1.79
C ASP A 100 -5.94 -23.11 -1.47
N ARG A 101 -4.87 -22.33 -1.32
CA ARG A 101 -4.97 -20.86 -1.16
C ARG A 101 -5.57 -20.21 -2.40
N GLN A 102 -5.12 -20.60 -3.60
CA GLN A 102 -5.63 -20.04 -4.85
C GLN A 102 -7.12 -20.35 -5.02
N VAL A 103 -7.53 -21.57 -4.68
CA VAL A 103 -8.95 -21.96 -4.73
C VAL A 103 -9.77 -21.14 -3.71
N ALA A 104 -9.27 -20.99 -2.48
CA ALA A 104 -9.94 -20.19 -1.46
C ALA A 104 -10.11 -18.71 -1.88
N GLN A 105 -9.09 -18.09 -2.47
CA GLN A 105 -9.19 -16.70 -2.96
C GLN A 105 -10.25 -16.53 -4.04
N VAL A 106 -10.36 -17.49 -4.97
CA VAL A 106 -11.38 -17.45 -6.02
C VAL A 106 -12.77 -17.59 -5.41
N VAL A 107 -12.96 -18.52 -4.46
CA VAL A 107 -14.23 -18.71 -3.77
C VAL A 107 -14.63 -17.46 -2.97
N ASP A 108 -13.70 -16.86 -2.21
CA ASP A 108 -13.96 -15.59 -1.49
C ASP A 108 -14.35 -14.46 -2.44
N LEU A 109 -13.69 -14.36 -3.61
CA LEU A 109 -14.04 -13.36 -4.63
C LEU A 109 -15.47 -13.53 -5.14
N PHE A 110 -15.93 -14.77 -5.32
CA PHE A 110 -17.31 -15.06 -5.72
C PHE A 110 -18.33 -14.81 -4.59
N VAL A 111 -17.96 -15.04 -3.34
CA VAL A 111 -18.84 -14.81 -2.18
C VAL A 111 -19.02 -13.32 -1.86
N LEU A 112 -18.04 -12.49 -2.22
CA LEU A 112 -18.04 -11.03 -2.03
C LEU A 112 -18.61 -10.24 -3.22
N SER A 113 -19.06 -10.90 -4.30
CA SER A 113 -19.67 -10.30 -5.50
C SER A 113 -21.19 -10.42 -5.49
#